data_AF-K0VUA2-F1
#
_entry.id   AF-K0VUA2-F1
#
_cell.length_a   1.000
_cell.length_b   1.000
_cell.length_c   1.000
_cell.angle_alpha   90.00
_cell.angle_beta   90.00
_cell.angle_gamma   90.00
#
_symmetry.space_group_name_H-M   'P 1'
#
loop_
_entity.id
_entity.type
_entity.pdbx_description
1 polymer ?
#
loop_
_entity_poly.entity_id
_entity_poly.type
_entity_poly.pdbx_seq_one_letter_code
_entity_poly.pdbx_strand_id
1 'polypeptide(L)'
;MRDINLPLFAWQPPCKIVAFPMTARVGKIRDVARKLASKTTDRHADHYVSLITEGLQIQLSKVGIPEHDQDEQIGAFWSAVNQEVARLSCRGTGNNPRGAA
;
A
#
# COMPACT_ATOMS: atom_id res chain seq x y z
N MET A 1 -7.20 -41.01 34.44
CA MET A 1 -7.80 -39.67 34.33
C MET A 1 -6.87 -38.83 33.45
N ARG A 2 -7.36 -38.20 32.38
CA ARG A 2 -6.51 -37.33 31.54
C ARG A 2 -6.46 -35.97 32.20
N ASP A 3 -5.28 -35.58 32.68
CA ASP A 3 -5.03 -34.25 33.24
C ASP A 3 -4.98 -33.21 32.11
N ILE A 4 -6.16 -32.73 31.73
CA ILE A 4 -6.38 -31.63 30.77
C ILE A 4 -6.01 -30.24 31.34
N ASN A 5 -5.62 -30.17 32.62
CA ASN A 5 -5.29 -28.92 33.33
C ASN A 5 -3.78 -28.60 33.35
N LEU A 6 -3.00 -29.12 32.39
CA LEU A 6 -1.60 -28.70 32.27
C LEU A 6 -1.54 -27.30 31.65
N PRO A 7 -0.71 -26.38 32.18
CA PRO A 7 -0.64 -24.98 31.73
C PRO A 7 -0.41 -24.82 30.22
N LEU A 8 0.29 -25.78 29.60
CA LEU A 8 0.55 -25.80 28.17
C LEU A 8 -0.70 -26.03 27.32
N PHE A 9 -1.67 -26.81 27.81
CA PHE A 9 -2.93 -27.06 27.10
C PHE A 9 -3.95 -25.92 27.27
N ALA A 10 -3.76 -25.07 28.29
CA ALA A 10 -4.53 -23.85 28.51
C ALA A 10 -3.91 -22.60 27.85
N TRP A 11 -2.70 -22.70 27.30
CA TRP A 11 -2.01 -21.58 26.68
C TRP A 11 -2.66 -21.20 25.35
N GLN A 12 -3.27 -20.02 25.30
CA GLN A 12 -3.74 -19.39 24.07
C GLN A 12 -2.82 -18.21 23.75
N PRO A 13 -1.78 -18.39 22.91
CA PRO A 13 -0.94 -17.28 22.51
C PRO A 13 -1.76 -16.26 21.71
N PRO A 14 -1.40 -14.96 21.77
CA PRO A 14 -2.00 -13.96 20.91
C PRO A 14 -1.84 -14.36 19.44
N CYS A 15 -2.96 -14.45 18.70
CA CYS A 15 -2.92 -14.67 17.26
C CYS A 15 -2.50 -13.37 16.58
N LYS A 16 -1.28 -13.32 16.03
CA LYS A 16 -0.76 -12.15 15.31
C LYS A 16 -0.86 -12.37 13.81
N ILE A 17 -1.66 -11.53 13.14
CA ILE A 17 -1.76 -11.52 11.68
C ILE A 17 -0.58 -10.72 11.13
N VAL A 18 0.30 -11.38 10.37
CA VAL A 18 1.43 -10.74 9.69
C VAL A 18 1.08 -10.61 8.21
N ALA A 19 0.51 -9.47 7.83
CA ALA A 19 0.23 -9.19 6.42
C ALA A 19 1.54 -8.92 5.66
N PHE A 20 1.59 -9.31 4.38
CA PHE A 20 2.69 -8.91 3.51
C PHE A 20 2.74 -7.37 3.42
N PRO A 21 3.88 -6.73 3.73
CA PRO A 21 3.95 -5.30 3.94
C PRO A 21 3.54 -4.54 2.67
N MET A 22 2.69 -3.53 2.85
CA MET A 22 2.16 -2.74 1.73
C MET A 22 3.25 -2.08 0.90
N THR A 23 4.35 -1.66 1.54
CA THR A 23 5.53 -1.06 0.90
C THR A 23 6.28 -2.04 -0.02
N ALA A 24 6.19 -3.35 0.21
CA ALA A 24 6.84 -4.35 -0.62
C ALA A 24 6.01 -4.75 -1.86
N ARG A 25 4.79 -4.21 -2.02
CA ARG A 25 3.93 -4.45 -3.19
C ARG A 25 4.35 -3.62 -4.41
N VAL A 26 5.64 -3.69 -4.77
CA VAL A 26 6.30 -2.82 -5.77
C VAL A 26 5.57 -2.80 -7.11
N GLY A 27 5.09 -3.95 -7.60
CA GLY A 27 4.33 -4.01 -8.86
C GLY A 27 3.06 -3.18 -8.82
N LYS A 28 2.29 -3.25 -7.72
CA LYS A 28 1.07 -2.46 -7.52
C LYS A 28 1.40 -0.98 -7.36
N ILE A 29 2.44 -0.64 -6.60
CA ILE A 29 2.91 0.74 -6.41
C ILE A 29 3.23 1.39 -7.76
N ARG A 30 4.02 0.71 -8.60
CA ARG A 30 4.40 1.20 -9.94
C ARG A 30 3.20 1.36 -10.88
N ASP A 31 2.25 0.42 -10.86
CA ASP A 31 1.03 0.50 -11.65
C ASP A 31 0.15 1.68 -11.23
N VAL A 32 -0.09 1.84 -9.93
CA VAL A 32 -0.88 2.94 -9.38
C VAL A 32 -0.21 4.28 -9.64
N ALA A 33 1.11 4.40 -9.43
CA ALA A 33 1.86 5.61 -9.72
C ALA A 33 1.75 6.02 -11.20
N ARG A 34 1.88 5.06 -12.13
CA ARG A 34 1.72 5.32 -13.56
C ARG A 34 0.31 5.81 -13.91
N LYS A 35 -0.72 5.15 -13.35
CA LYS A 35 -2.12 5.51 -13.56
C LYS A 35 -2.45 6.88 -12.97
N LEU A 36 -1.89 7.18 -11.80
CA LEU A 36 -2.07 8.47 -11.13
C LEU A 36 -1.39 9.59 -11.93
N ALA A 37 -0.14 9.40 -12.35
CA ALA A 37 0.60 10.36 -13.19
C ALA A 37 -0.05 10.60 -14.57
N SER A 38 -0.86 9.66 -15.06
CA SER A 38 -1.62 9.84 -16.31
C SER A 38 -2.94 10.61 -16.16
N LYS A 39 -3.37 10.94 -14.93
CA LYS A 39 -4.60 11.71 -14.73
C LYS A 39 -4.35 13.18 -15.09
N THR A 40 -5.21 13.72 -15.94
CA THR A 40 -5.08 15.08 -16.47
C THR A 40 -5.76 16.14 -15.61
N THR A 41 -6.65 15.73 -14.69
CA THR A 41 -7.35 16.64 -13.77
C THR A 41 -7.24 16.12 -12.35
N ASP A 42 -7.13 17.06 -11.41
CA ASP A 42 -7.05 16.77 -9.98
C ASP A 42 -8.27 15.97 -9.51
N ARG A 43 -9.46 16.34 -9.98
CA ARG A 43 -10.71 15.62 -9.65
C ARG A 43 -10.66 14.13 -10.05
N HIS A 44 -10.08 13.80 -11.20
CA HIS A 44 -9.94 12.41 -11.61
C HIS A 44 -8.85 11.68 -10.83
N ALA A 45 -7.80 12.38 -10.40
CA ALA A 45 -6.78 11.85 -9.50
C ALA A 45 -7.38 11.53 -8.13
N ASP A 46 -8.11 12.47 -7.51
CA ASP A 46 -8.74 12.30 -6.20
C ASP A 46 -9.72 11.14 -6.17
N HIS A 47 -10.60 11.06 -7.17
CA HIS A 47 -11.54 9.95 -7.29
C HIS A 47 -10.80 8.61 -7.43
N TYR A 48 -9.73 8.57 -8.22
CA TYR A 48 -8.92 7.36 -8.38
C TYR A 48 -8.22 6.97 -7.07
N VAL A 49 -7.66 7.93 -6.33
CA VAL A 49 -7.05 7.72 -5.01
C VAL A 49 -8.08 7.13 -4.05
N SER A 50 -9.28 7.72 -3.98
CA SER A 50 -10.36 7.24 -3.13
C SER A 50 -10.72 5.77 -3.42
N LEU A 51 -10.92 5.41 -4.69
CA LEU A 51 -11.23 4.03 -5.09
C LEU A 51 -10.15 3.02 -4.69
N ILE A 52 -8.88 3.40 -4.83
CA ILE A 52 -7.77 2.51 -4.45
C ILE A 52 -7.71 2.38 -2.92
N THR A 53 -7.88 3.47 -2.18
CA THR A 53 -7.90 3.47 -0.71
C THR A 53 -9.04 2.61 -0.17
N GLU A 54 -10.26 2.78 -0.66
CA GLU A 54 -11.42 1.97 -0.27
C GLU A 54 -11.16 0.48 -0.53
N GLY A 55 -10.63 0.14 -1.71
CA GLY A 55 -10.27 -1.24 -2.04
C GLY A 55 -9.23 -1.85 -1.09
N LEU A 56 -8.24 -1.06 -0.66
CA LEU A 56 -7.24 -1.51 0.31
C LEU A 56 -7.82 -1.67 1.72
N GLN A 57 -8.66 -0.73 2.18
CA GLN A 57 -9.36 -0.82 3.46
C GLN A 57 -10.24 -2.08 3.54
N ILE A 58 -11.03 -2.34 2.50
CA ILE A 58 -11.86 -3.54 2.40
C ILE A 58 -11.00 -4.81 2.46
N GLN A 59 -9.85 -4.84 1.76
CA GLN A 59 -8.95 -5.99 1.78
C GLN A 59 -8.36 -6.24 3.18
N LEU A 60 -7.86 -5.19 3.83
CA LEU A 60 -7.24 -5.30 5.15
C LEU A 60 -8.26 -5.64 6.24
N SER A 61 -9.46 -5.07 6.16
CA SER A 61 -10.58 -5.39 7.04
C SER A 61 -11.00 -6.85 6.90
N LYS A 62 -11.08 -7.37 5.67
CA LYS A 62 -11.43 -8.78 5.41
C LYS A 62 -10.43 -9.77 6.01
N VAL A 63 -9.16 -9.40 6.13
CA VAL A 63 -8.14 -10.25 6.76
C VAL A 63 -7.98 -9.98 8.26
N GLY A 64 -8.84 -9.15 8.86
CA GLY A 64 -8.89 -8.92 10.30
C GLY A 64 -7.80 -7.98 10.84
N ILE A 65 -7.21 -7.13 9.99
CA ILE A 65 -6.23 -6.13 10.45
C ILE A 65 -6.99 -5.00 11.18
N PRO A 66 -6.57 -4.62 12.41
CA PRO A 66 -7.17 -3.50 13.15
C PRO A 66 -7.05 -2.17 12.40
N GLU A 67 -8.03 -1.27 12.55
CA GLU A 67 -8.12 0.01 11.81
C GLU A 67 -6.83 0.85 11.88
N HIS A 68 -6.23 1.00 13.08
CA HIS A 68 -4.97 1.73 13.24
C HIS A 68 -3.81 1.16 12.42
N ASP A 69 -3.72 -0.17 12.33
CA ASP A 69 -2.73 -0.86 11.50
C ASP A 69 -3.07 -0.69 10.01
N GLN A 70 -4.35 -0.58 9.63
CA GLN A 70 -4.75 -0.33 8.25
C GLN A 70 -4.27 1.04 7.79
N ASP A 71 -4.48 2.07 8.61
CA ASP A 71 -4.08 3.45 8.31
C ASP A 71 -2.57 3.57 8.12
N GLU A 72 -1.78 2.93 9.00
CA GLU A 72 -0.32 2.90 8.86
C GLU A 72 0.10 2.22 7.54
N GLN A 73 -0.47 1.05 7.24
CA GLN A 73 -0.15 0.29 6.03
C GLN A 73 -0.55 1.02 4.75
N ILE A 74 -1.71 1.67 4.74
CA ILE A 74 -2.22 2.46 3.61
C ILE A 74 -1.42 3.74 3.43
N GLY A 75 -1.08 4.44 4.52
CA GLY A 75 -0.22 5.62 4.48
C GLY A 75 1.18 5.30 3.94
N ALA A 76 1.76 4.17 4.36
CA ALA A 76 3.04 3.69 3.85
C ALA A 76 2.97 3.34 2.35
N PHE A 77 1.87 2.74 1.89
CA PHE A 77 1.63 2.49 0.47
C PHE A 77 1.61 3.80 -0.34
N TRP A 78 0.82 4.79 0.09
CA TRP A 78 0.70 6.06 -0.63
C TRP A 78 1.99 6.87 -0.61
N SER A 79 2.76 6.81 0.48
CA SER A 79 4.10 7.39 0.54
C SER A 79 5.02 6.81 -0.53
N ALA A 80 5.01 5.48 -0.71
CA ALA A 80 5.79 4.81 -1.75
C ALA A 80 5.28 5.12 -3.18
N VAL A 81 3.96 5.24 -3.37
CA VAL A 81 3.36 5.67 -4.64
C VAL A 81 3.80 7.09 -5.00
N ASN A 82 3.76 8.03 -4.05
CA ASN A 82 4.16 9.42 -4.28
C ASN A 82 5.64 9.53 -4.65
N GLN A 83 6.51 8.76 -3.99
CA GLN A 83 7.94 8.66 -4.37
C GLN A 83 8.10 8.14 -5.81
N GLU A 84 7.34 7.13 -6.19
CA GLU A 84 7.37 6.57 -7.54
C GLU A 84 6.81 7.55 -8.59
N VAL A 85 5.76 8.32 -8.28
CA VAL A 85 5.27 9.40 -9.14
C VAL A 85 6.35 10.46 -9.34
N ALA A 86 7.00 10.91 -8.26
CA ALA A 86 8.11 11.86 -8.36
C ALA A 86 9.25 11.32 -9.25
N ARG A 87 9.59 10.03 -9.11
CA ARG A 87 10.58 9.36 -9.96
C ARG A 87 10.19 9.37 -11.44
N LEU A 88 8.91 9.14 -11.76
CA LEU A 88 8.40 9.20 -13.13
C LEU A 88 8.51 10.61 -13.71
N SER A 89 8.16 11.64 -12.93
CA SER A 89 8.24 13.04 -13.34
C SER A 89 9.69 13.48 -13.63
N CYS A 90 10.65 13.12 -12.77
CA CYS A 90 12.06 13.44 -13.00
C CYS A 90 12.67 12.73 -14.21
N ARG A 91 12.20 11.52 -14.56
CA ARG A 91 12.71 10.78 -15.72
C ARG A 91 12.25 11.37 -17.06
N GLY A 92 11.13 12.12 -17.07
CA GLY A 92 10.62 12.80 -18.26
C GLY A 92 11.42 14.03 -18.68
N THR A 93 12.14 14.68 -17.75
CA THR A 93 12.81 15.97 -17.98
C THR A 93 14.27 15.86 -18.43
N GLY A 94 14.87 14.66 -18.41
CA GLY A 94 16.33 14.51 -18.41
C GLY A 94 17.03 14.12 -19.71
N ASN A 95 16.37 14.00 -20.86
CA ASN A 95 17.06 13.42 -22.03
C ASN A 95 16.57 13.91 -23.41
N ASN A 96 16.65 15.22 -23.68
CA ASN A 96 16.58 15.73 -25.04
C ASN A 96 17.89 16.45 -25.41
N PRO A 97 18.90 15.77 -25.99
CA PRO A 97 20.18 16.40 -26.38
C PRO A 97 20.06 17.27 -27.65
N ARG A 98 18.87 17.79 -27.97
CA ARG A 98 18.53 18.34 -29.29
C ARG A 98 18.64 19.87 -29.41
N GLY A 99 19.40 20.51 -28.52
CA GLY A 99 19.41 21.97 -28.35
C GLY A 99 20.79 22.64 -28.32
N ALA A 100 21.80 22.05 -28.97
CA ALA A 100 23.07 22.72 -29.24
C ALA A 100 23.32 22.68 -30.76
N ALA A 101 22.95 23.75 -31.44
CA ALA A 101 23.31 24.06 -32.83
C ALA A 101 23.58 25.57 -32.92
#